data_AF-A0A1C6LPI5-F1
#
_entry.id   AF-A0A1C6LPI5-F1
#
_cell.length_a   1.000
_cell.length_b   1.000
_cell.length_c   1.000
_cell.angle_alpha   90.00
_cell.angle_beta   90.00
_cell.angle_gamma   90.00
#
_symmetry.space_group_name_H-M   'P 1'
#
loop_
_entity.id
_entity.type
_entity.pdbx_description
1 polymer ?
#
loop_
_entity_poly.entity_id
_entity_poly.type
_entity_poly.pdbx_seq_one_letter_code
_entity_poly.pdbx_strand_id
1 'polypeptide(L)'
;MPAVRGVGLMLLLAALAPVEAAAALGGPASSVAVDQAHMKATLQEEAGSVYTLYEMTTPSGTIVREFVSSATGQVFAVTWQGPFMPDLKQVLGEHFATLVDATGKGRIGRSNASVNRPEVAIHSGGHMRAFAGKAYLPGQLPEGVGVEDIR
;
A
#
# COMPACT_ATOMS: atom_id res chain seq x y z
N MET A 1 66.23 -14.71 -8.29
CA MET A 1 65.00 -14.53 -7.48
C MET A 1 63.80 -14.63 -8.43
N PRO A 2 62.90 -15.61 -8.28
CA PRO A 2 61.81 -15.85 -9.22
C PRO A 2 60.61 -14.90 -9.02
N ALA A 3 59.74 -14.91 -10.02
CA ALA A 3 58.75 -13.92 -10.40
C ALA A 3 57.36 -14.03 -9.72
N VAL A 4 56.67 -12.89 -9.71
CA VAL A 4 55.22 -12.62 -9.93
C VAL A 4 54.20 -13.52 -9.22
N ARG A 5 53.25 -12.86 -8.53
CA ARG A 5 51.81 -13.16 -8.65
C ARG A 5 50.97 -11.98 -8.19
N GLY A 6 50.39 -11.28 -9.15
CA GLY A 6 49.41 -10.23 -8.93
C GLY A 6 48.14 -10.81 -8.30
N VAL A 7 47.61 -10.11 -7.31
CA VAL A 7 46.29 -10.37 -6.76
C VAL A 7 45.34 -9.42 -7.47
N GLY A 8 44.64 -9.94 -8.47
CA GLY A 8 43.52 -9.23 -9.10
C GLY A 8 42.33 -9.25 -8.14
N LEU A 9 41.95 -8.08 -7.62
CA LEU A 9 40.72 -7.90 -6.86
C LEU A 9 39.54 -7.90 -7.84
N MET A 10 38.92 -9.06 -8.01
CA MET A 10 37.69 -9.21 -8.79
C MET A 10 36.52 -8.71 -7.94
N LEU A 11 36.18 -7.42 -8.06
CA LEU A 11 34.95 -6.85 -7.53
C LEU A 11 33.77 -7.36 -8.36
N LEU A 12 33.09 -8.39 -7.84
CA LEU A 12 31.81 -8.84 -8.36
C LEU A 12 30.77 -7.75 -8.05
N LEU A 13 30.47 -6.88 -9.01
CA LEU A 13 29.32 -5.98 -8.95
C LEU A 13 28.05 -6.86 -8.99
N ALA A 14 27.48 -7.14 -7.83
CA ALA A 14 26.14 -7.70 -7.75
C ALA A 14 25.17 -6.66 -8.34
N ALA A 15 24.52 -7.02 -9.45
CA ALA A 15 23.48 -6.22 -10.06
C ALA A 15 22.33 -6.06 -9.05
N LEU A 16 22.24 -4.88 -8.44
CA LEU A 16 21.01 -4.39 -7.82
C LEU A 16 20.04 -4.12 -8.96
N ALA A 17 19.34 -5.16 -9.43
CA ALA A 17 18.09 -4.93 -10.12
C ALA A 17 17.20 -4.19 -9.11
N PRO A 18 16.65 -3.00 -9.44
CA PRO A 18 15.58 -2.46 -8.65
C PRO A 18 14.44 -3.46 -8.80
N VAL A 19 14.28 -4.32 -7.79
CA VAL A 19 12.97 -4.86 -7.50
C VAL A 19 12.15 -3.61 -7.25
N GLU A 20 11.32 -3.20 -8.21
CA GLU A 20 10.16 -2.38 -7.95
C GLU A 20 9.30 -3.20 -6.98
N ALA A 21 9.72 -3.24 -5.72
CA ALA A 21 9.16 -4.05 -4.68
C ALA A 21 7.75 -3.56 -4.52
N ALA A 22 6.79 -4.45 -4.79
CA ALA A 22 5.37 -4.22 -4.63
C ALA A 22 5.11 -3.52 -3.28
N ALA A 23 5.00 -2.20 -3.33
CA ALA A 23 4.67 -1.33 -2.23
C ALA A 23 3.24 -0.87 -2.53
N ALA A 24 2.30 -1.42 -1.75
CA ALA A 24 0.86 -1.21 -1.75
C ALA A 24 0.12 -2.51 -1.38
N LEU A 25 -1.20 -2.39 -1.12
CA LEU A 25 -2.20 -3.47 -1.09
C LEU A 25 -1.77 -4.75 -1.86
N GLY A 26 -1.68 -5.88 -1.14
CA GLY A 26 -1.15 -7.16 -1.61
C GLY A 26 0.33 -7.39 -1.30
N GLY A 27 1.06 -6.33 -0.92
CA GLY A 27 2.47 -6.38 -0.54
C GLY A 27 2.71 -6.89 0.89
N PRO A 28 3.98 -7.16 1.25
CA PRO A 28 4.37 -7.61 2.59
C PRO A 28 4.27 -6.48 3.62
N ALA A 29 4.17 -6.80 4.91
CA ALA A 29 4.15 -5.84 6.02
C ALA A 29 5.31 -4.82 6.02
N SER A 30 6.46 -5.16 5.41
CA SER A 30 7.57 -4.22 5.26
C SER A 30 7.27 -3.04 4.33
N SER A 31 6.24 -3.12 3.48
CA SER A 31 5.81 -2.00 2.63
C SER A 31 5.30 -0.83 3.45
N VAL A 32 4.67 -1.09 4.61
CA VAL A 32 4.14 -0.04 5.50
C VAL A 32 5.20 1.01 5.84
N ALA A 33 6.45 0.57 6.11
CA ALA A 33 7.55 1.49 6.41
C ALA A 33 7.99 2.31 5.19
N VAL A 34 7.88 1.76 3.98
CA VAL A 34 8.12 2.46 2.72
C VAL A 34 7.03 3.51 2.51
N ASP A 35 5.77 3.14 2.73
CA ASP A 35 4.60 4.00 2.58
C ASP A 35 4.64 5.17 3.60
N GLN A 36 5.02 4.87 4.84
CA GLN A 36 5.26 5.85 5.89
C GLN A 36 6.33 6.87 5.46
N ALA A 37 7.49 6.41 5.00
CA ALA A 37 8.58 7.27 4.58
C ALA A 37 8.19 8.13 3.36
N HIS A 38 7.50 7.53 2.38
CA HIS A 38 7.03 8.20 1.17
C HIS A 38 6.05 9.33 1.50
N MET A 39 5.09 9.07 2.39
CA MET A 39 4.08 10.05 2.79
C MET A 39 4.53 11.00 3.92
N LYS A 40 5.75 10.81 4.45
CA LYS A 40 6.28 11.53 5.62
C LYS A 40 5.32 11.45 6.82
N ALA A 41 4.68 10.29 6.98
CA ALA A 41 3.63 10.09 7.95
C ALA A 41 4.18 9.66 9.31
N THR A 42 3.46 10.00 10.38
CA THR A 42 3.63 9.32 11.68
C THR A 42 2.92 7.97 11.63
N LEU A 43 3.51 6.95 12.24
CA LEU A 43 2.97 5.59 12.24
C LEU A 43 2.54 5.18 13.66
N GLN A 44 1.32 4.65 13.78
CA GLN A 44 0.81 3.96 14.96
C GLN A 44 0.47 2.52 14.58
N GLU A 45 0.82 1.57 15.45
CA GLU A 45 0.53 0.16 15.26
C GLU A 45 -0.44 -0.32 16.33
N GLU A 46 -1.46 -1.08 15.92
CA GLU A 46 -2.41 -1.75 16.78
C GLU A 46 -2.44 -3.24 16.42
N ALA A 47 -1.76 -4.05 17.24
CA ALA A 47 -1.69 -5.48 17.05
C ALA A 47 -3.01 -6.17 17.45
N GLY A 48 -3.59 -6.90 16.52
CA GLY A 48 -4.73 -7.81 16.74
C GLY A 48 -4.32 -9.27 16.59
N SER A 49 -5.24 -10.19 16.92
CA SER A 49 -5.00 -11.63 16.78
C SER A 49 -5.09 -12.13 15.34
N VAL A 50 -5.90 -11.45 14.51
CA VAL A 50 -6.18 -11.86 13.12
C VAL A 50 -5.46 -10.96 12.11
N TYR A 51 -5.28 -9.70 12.45
CA TYR A 51 -4.51 -8.74 11.67
C TYR A 51 -3.86 -7.68 12.58
N THR A 52 -2.82 -7.04 12.08
CA THR A 52 -2.24 -5.83 12.65
C THR A 52 -2.70 -4.61 11.85
N LEU A 53 -3.16 -3.57 12.52
CA LEU A 53 -3.54 -2.30 11.92
C LEU A 53 -2.37 -1.32 12.01
N TYR A 54 -1.97 -0.77 10.87
CA TYR A 54 -0.97 0.29 10.76
C TYR A 54 -1.66 1.59 10.35
N GLU A 55 -1.76 2.54 11.27
CA GLU A 55 -2.32 3.87 11.00
C GLU A 55 -1.21 4.89 10.72
N MET A 56 -1.22 5.42 9.50
CA MET A 56 -0.33 6.48 9.03
C MET A 56 -1.07 7.81 8.98
N THR A 57 -0.57 8.82 9.68
CA THR A 57 -1.10 10.19 9.58
C THR A 57 -0.10 11.08 8.86
N THR A 58 -0.50 11.61 7.69
CA THR A 58 0.34 12.53 6.92
C THR A 58 0.40 13.91 7.56
N PRO A 59 1.42 14.75 7.24
CA PRO A 59 1.48 16.13 7.71
C PRO A 59 0.29 17.00 7.26
N SER A 60 -0.39 16.58 6.19
CA SER A 60 -1.60 17.26 5.68
C SER A 60 -2.89 16.83 6.38
N GLY A 61 -2.81 15.90 7.35
CA GLY A 61 -3.95 15.41 8.12
C GLY A 61 -4.76 14.30 7.43
N THR A 62 -4.19 13.67 6.38
CA THR A 62 -4.77 12.47 5.79
C THR A 62 -4.36 11.26 6.62
N ILE A 63 -5.34 10.45 6.98
CA ILE A 63 -5.12 9.19 7.69
C ILE A 63 -5.21 8.06 6.65
N VAL A 64 -4.22 7.18 6.63
CA VAL A 64 -4.18 5.95 5.84
C VAL A 64 -4.02 4.78 6.80
N ARG A 65 -4.85 3.76 6.67
CA ARG A 65 -4.83 2.57 7.53
C ARG A 65 -4.57 1.34 6.70
N GLU A 66 -3.48 0.63 6.98
CA GLU A 66 -3.13 -0.61 6.30
C GLU A 66 -3.35 -1.80 7.24
N PHE A 67 -4.03 -2.82 6.73
CA PHE A 67 -4.43 -4.00 7.50
C PHE A 67 -3.58 -5.18 7.04
N VAL A 68 -2.71 -5.66 7.92
CA VAL A 68 -1.76 -6.75 7.64
C VAL A 68 -2.28 -8.04 8.25
N SER A 69 -2.54 -9.05 7.43
CA SER A 69 -2.98 -10.37 7.89
C SER A 69 -1.92 -11.03 8.75
N SER A 70 -2.27 -11.48 9.95
CA SER A 70 -1.34 -12.22 10.83
C SER A 70 -0.99 -13.60 10.25
N ALA A 71 -1.85 -14.16 9.39
CA ALA A 71 -1.64 -15.46 8.78
C ALA A 71 -0.69 -15.41 7.57
N THR A 72 -0.78 -14.36 6.75
CA THR A 72 0.00 -14.26 5.49
C THR A 72 1.12 -13.22 5.56
N GLY A 73 1.08 -12.29 6.52
CA GLY A 73 2.01 -11.16 6.61
C GLY A 73 1.84 -10.12 5.50
N GLN A 74 0.72 -10.14 4.78
CA GLN A 74 0.44 -9.26 3.64
C GLN A 74 -0.63 -8.23 3.97
N VAL A 75 -0.53 -7.05 3.35
CA VAL A 75 -1.54 -5.99 3.41
C VAL A 75 -2.76 -6.44 2.60
N PHE A 76 -3.86 -6.82 3.25
CA PHE A 76 -5.06 -7.30 2.55
C PHE A 76 -6.12 -6.21 2.37
N ALA A 77 -6.02 -5.11 3.11
CA ALA A 77 -6.91 -3.97 3.01
C ALA A 77 -6.21 -2.66 3.36
N VAL A 78 -6.75 -1.56 2.82
CA VAL A 78 -6.35 -0.20 3.13
C VAL A 78 -7.56 0.72 3.17
N THR A 79 -7.61 1.63 4.15
CA THR A 79 -8.57 2.75 4.16
C THR A 79 -7.85 4.07 4.18
N TRP A 80 -8.51 5.11 3.68
CA TRP A 80 -8.01 6.47 3.76
C TRP A 80 -9.14 7.44 4.04
N GLN A 81 -8.82 8.48 4.79
CA GLN A 81 -9.72 9.60 5.03
C GLN A 81 -8.95 10.89 5.31
N GLY A 82 -9.48 12.03 4.85
CA GLY A 82 -8.91 13.32 5.22
C GLY A 82 -9.14 14.43 4.21
N PRO A 83 -8.50 15.59 4.44
CA PRO A 83 -8.69 16.77 3.61
C PRO A 83 -8.02 16.67 2.23
N PHE A 84 -7.07 15.74 2.08
CA PHE A 84 -6.37 15.47 0.83
C PHE A 84 -6.35 13.96 0.56
N MET A 85 -6.25 13.59 -0.72
CA MET A 85 -6.02 12.19 -1.07
C MET A 85 -4.56 11.82 -0.77
N PRO A 86 -4.30 10.62 -0.23
CA PRO A 86 -2.95 10.10 -0.16
C PRO A 86 -2.45 9.80 -1.59
N ASP A 87 -1.18 9.46 -1.72
CA ASP A 87 -0.67 8.92 -2.99
C ASP A 87 -1.29 7.52 -3.22
N LEU A 88 -2.43 7.49 -3.89
CA LEU A 88 -3.14 6.24 -4.18
C LEU A 88 -2.36 5.32 -5.12
N LYS A 89 -1.39 5.82 -5.89
CA LYS A 89 -0.53 4.95 -6.68
C LYS A 89 0.41 4.18 -5.75
N GLN A 90 0.98 4.86 -4.75
CA GLN A 90 1.81 4.22 -3.72
C GLN A 90 1.02 3.23 -2.87
N VAL A 91 -0.22 3.56 -2.49
CA VAL A 91 -1.00 2.74 -1.55
C VAL A 91 -1.74 1.57 -2.22
N LEU A 92 -2.13 1.71 -3.50
CA LEU A 92 -2.86 0.68 -4.26
C LEU A 92 -1.98 -0.13 -5.21
N GLY A 93 -0.81 0.38 -5.59
CA GLY A 93 0.19 -0.35 -6.38
C GLY A 93 -0.38 -0.82 -7.71
N GLU A 94 -0.33 -2.12 -7.95
CA GLU A 94 -0.84 -2.72 -9.19
C GLU A 94 -2.34 -2.46 -9.41
N HIS A 95 -3.12 -2.29 -8.32
CA HIS A 95 -4.55 -2.04 -8.39
C HIS A 95 -4.90 -0.58 -8.68
N PHE A 96 -3.92 0.33 -8.69
CA PHE A 96 -4.16 1.74 -9.02
C PHE A 96 -4.73 1.92 -10.43
N ALA A 97 -4.27 1.11 -11.39
CA ALA A 97 -4.79 1.15 -12.77
C ALA A 97 -6.29 0.83 -12.82
N THR A 98 -6.76 -0.11 -11.99
CA THR A 98 -8.18 -0.46 -11.86
C THR A 98 -9.01 0.71 -11.34
N LEU A 99 -8.49 1.49 -10.39
CA LEU A 99 -9.16 2.70 -9.92
C LEU A 99 -9.26 3.76 -11.03
N VAL A 100 -8.17 3.99 -11.77
CA VAL A 100 -8.13 4.97 -12.86
C VAL A 100 -9.16 4.61 -13.94
N ASP A 101 -9.21 3.34 -14.34
CA ASP A 101 -10.19 2.80 -15.30
C ASP A 101 -11.63 3.06 -14.83
N ALA A 102 -11.92 2.80 -13.54
CA ALA A 102 -13.24 3.01 -12.96
C ALA A 102 -13.65 4.49 -12.88
N THR A 103 -12.71 5.43 -12.79
CA THR A 103 -13.01 6.88 -12.85
C THR A 103 -13.30 7.38 -14.27
N GLY A 104 -12.88 6.64 -15.31
CA GLY A 104 -13.08 7.01 -16.71
C GLY A 104 -12.54 8.40 -17.05
N LYS A 105 -13.42 9.30 -17.52
CA LYS A 105 -13.08 10.72 -17.79
C LYS A 105 -13.10 11.60 -16.53
N GLY A 106 -13.64 11.09 -15.42
CA GLY A 106 -13.59 11.73 -14.12
C GLY A 106 -12.15 11.75 -13.59
N ARG A 107 -11.82 12.76 -12.78
CA ARG A 107 -10.53 12.77 -12.08
C ARG A 107 -10.71 12.17 -10.70
N ILE A 108 -9.73 11.39 -10.26
CA ILE A 108 -9.57 10.97 -8.88
C ILE A 108 -9.73 12.20 -7.96
N GLY A 109 -10.63 12.13 -6.97
CA GLY A 109 -10.97 13.24 -6.07
C GLY A 109 -11.99 14.27 -6.63
N ARG A 110 -12.52 14.08 -7.84
CA ARG A 110 -13.63 14.87 -8.42
C ARG A 110 -14.85 14.02 -8.76
N SER A 111 -14.70 12.71 -8.76
CA SER A 111 -15.76 11.73 -9.00
C SER A 111 -15.60 10.57 -8.02
N ASN A 112 -16.72 9.99 -7.61
CA ASN A 112 -16.71 8.74 -6.86
C ASN A 112 -16.34 7.59 -7.81
N ALA A 113 -15.59 6.63 -7.31
CA ALA A 113 -15.24 5.39 -8.00
C ALA A 113 -15.67 4.20 -7.13
N SER A 114 -16.25 3.19 -7.78
CA SER A 114 -16.60 1.93 -7.15
C SER A 114 -16.18 0.78 -8.06
N VAL A 115 -15.33 -0.09 -7.54
CA VAL A 115 -14.82 -1.30 -8.18
C VAL A 115 -15.20 -2.47 -7.31
N ASN A 116 -15.79 -3.49 -7.90
CA ASN A 116 -16.04 -4.77 -7.25
C ASN A 116 -15.65 -5.86 -8.24
N ARG A 117 -14.37 -6.27 -8.18
CA ARG A 117 -13.81 -7.34 -9.01
C ARG A 117 -13.23 -8.44 -8.12
N PRO A 118 -13.08 -9.68 -8.61
CA PRO A 118 -12.53 -10.78 -7.81
C PRO A 118 -11.13 -10.50 -7.25
N GLU A 119 -10.32 -9.75 -8.00
CA GLU A 119 -8.95 -9.39 -7.64
C GLU A 119 -8.87 -8.23 -6.64
N VAL A 120 -9.78 -7.26 -6.72
CA VAL A 120 -9.78 -6.08 -5.84
C VAL A 120 -11.15 -5.42 -5.79
N ALA A 121 -11.56 -5.01 -4.60
CA ALA A 121 -12.68 -4.10 -4.38
C ALA A 121 -12.13 -2.73 -3.95
N ILE A 122 -12.62 -1.66 -4.56
CA ILE A 122 -12.17 -0.28 -4.30
C ILE A 122 -13.39 0.64 -4.23
N HIS A 123 -13.51 1.40 -3.16
CA HIS A 123 -14.47 2.49 -3.04
C HIS A 123 -13.69 3.77 -2.74
N SER A 124 -13.82 4.77 -3.60
CA SER A 124 -13.15 6.06 -3.44
C SER A 124 -14.13 7.18 -3.71
N GLY A 125 -14.12 8.22 -2.89
CA GLY A 125 -14.98 9.36 -3.09
C GLY A 125 -14.86 10.41 -2.01
N GLY A 126 -15.95 11.13 -1.82
CA GLY A 126 -16.05 12.26 -0.91
C GLY A 126 -16.15 13.58 -1.64
N HIS A 127 -16.09 14.67 -0.89
CA HIS A 127 -16.11 16.02 -1.44
C HIS A 127 -14.80 16.74 -1.14
N MET A 128 -14.66 17.94 -1.70
CA MET A 128 -13.48 18.77 -1.47
C MET A 128 -13.22 18.90 0.04
N ARG A 129 -12.03 18.48 0.48
CA ARG A 129 -11.55 18.47 1.89
C ARG A 129 -12.22 17.46 2.83
N ALA A 130 -12.99 16.50 2.30
CA ALA A 130 -13.47 15.34 3.04
C ALA A 130 -13.47 14.13 2.11
N PHE A 131 -12.27 13.71 1.73
CA PHE A 131 -12.07 12.51 0.94
C PHE A 131 -12.09 11.29 1.85
N ALA A 132 -12.65 10.20 1.35
CA ALA A 132 -12.63 8.92 2.03
C ALA A 132 -12.67 7.77 1.02
N GLY A 133 -12.14 6.63 1.42
CA GLY A 133 -12.23 5.42 0.64
C GLY A 133 -11.59 4.22 1.31
N LYS A 134 -11.77 3.08 0.66
CA LYS A 134 -11.17 1.81 1.05
C LYS A 134 -10.88 0.95 -0.16
N ALA A 135 -9.87 0.11 -0.04
CA ALA A 135 -9.59 -0.96 -0.97
C ALA A 135 -9.27 -2.23 -0.20
N TYR A 136 -9.68 -3.39 -0.72
CA TYR A 136 -9.36 -4.68 -0.12
C TYR A 136 -9.32 -5.79 -1.17
N LEU A 137 -8.62 -6.86 -0.85
CA LEU A 137 -8.46 -8.05 -1.68
C LEU A 137 -9.47 -9.11 -1.24
N PRO A 138 -10.57 -9.34 -1.97
CA PRO A 138 -11.63 -10.25 -1.53
C PRO A 138 -11.12 -11.67 -1.25
N GLY A 139 -10.15 -12.15 -2.04
CA GLY A 139 -9.54 -13.46 -1.87
C GLY A 139 -8.46 -13.56 -0.79
N GLN A 140 -8.13 -12.46 -0.09
CA GLN A 140 -7.12 -12.44 0.98
C GLN A 140 -7.65 -11.97 2.33
N LEU A 141 -8.97 -11.83 2.48
CA LEU A 141 -9.57 -11.56 3.78
C LEU A 141 -9.23 -12.70 4.76
N PRO A 142 -8.66 -12.40 5.95
CA PRO A 142 -8.43 -13.42 6.96
C PRO A 142 -9.74 -14.08 7.41
N GLU A 143 -9.66 -15.31 7.91
CA GLU A 143 -10.83 -16.00 8.46
C GLU A 143 -11.47 -15.18 9.59
N GLY A 144 -12.79 -15.01 9.51
CA GLY A 144 -13.56 -14.25 10.50
C GLY A 144 -13.50 -12.72 10.35
N VAL A 145 -12.78 -12.18 9.36
CA VAL A 145 -12.78 -10.73 9.06
C VAL A 145 -13.81 -10.42 7.97
N GLY A 146 -14.77 -9.57 8.31
CA GLY A 146 -15.76 -9.03 7.39
C GLY A 146 -15.30 -7.74 6.72
N VAL A 147 -15.98 -7.37 5.62
CA VAL A 147 -15.72 -6.09 4.92
C VAL A 147 -16.11 -4.88 5.78
N GLU A 148 -17.00 -5.10 6.74
CA GLU A 148 -17.43 -4.14 7.75
C GLU A 148 -16.37 -3.82 8.79
N ASP A 149 -15.33 -4.65 8.95
CA ASP A 149 -14.22 -4.41 9.88
C ASP A 149 -13.17 -3.46 9.28
N ILE A 150 -13.19 -3.30 7.95
CA ILE A 150 -12.28 -2.44 7.19
C ILE A 150 -12.81 -1.00 7.20
N ARG A 151 -12.35 -0.20 8.18
CA ARG A 151 -12.75 1.20 8.42
C ARG A 151 -11.56 2.12 8.62
#